data_AF-A0AAN5IA56-F1
#
_entry.id   AF-A0AAN5IA56-F1
#
_cell.length_a   1.000
_cell.length_b   1.000
_cell.length_c   1.000
_cell.angle_alpha   90.00
_cell.angle_beta   90.00
_cell.angle_gamma   90.00
#
_symmetry.space_group_name_H-M   'P 1'
#
loop_
_entity.id
_entity.type
_entity.pdbx_description
1 polymer ?
#
loop_
_entity_poly.entity_id
_entity_poly.type
_entity_poly.pdbx_seq_one_letter_code
_entity_poly.pdbx_strand_id
1 'polypeptide(L)'
;MTESMESESFSAFSPAEPAVDAAFVSRHNQSAEIYQIFKDEVDALLQAVKSPGLDHTMRVQNILRHCETLHAVFEDEKQYLMGDILCNWAIRQQKLSIATLWTQQLHYKQLDMIHLQFEYFGELLQQTLSGLNYLQEIFPGVGFDEAWSRFRHMAHYFLYYSIIVSRQPPSVVVKCGDAENHRRSRFWFNTELRVLGGGAFGIEASGEGMEVRCFLITDETAKQLLSNAYHDVFESEEFVIEPCTAAFQKKENKGLRSKFEDMRVSKKAQLRRDSVATRRYCLCYSVQLTTSCGIELVGKKVSLPFAVLVGPKTDVEAKLFLERSFADLVRRPLSDIPAHASAVELVDQMEMKFQAIIETPQKSTDGPQLIQPRTLTRQAKEHLAMRLKPNPQGFVPLENFLKLPVAEEYQLKKNSTTEGDWKLVPYFDWFFKLAEIINKYLYQMWHNGLIYGFCSKEDSERMLLSVPRSVLLVRFSDIEYAKIKISVKDMH
;
A
#
# COMPACT_ATOMS: atom_id res chain seq x y z
N MET A 1 43.51 18.05 20.38
CA MET A 1 44.31 17.33 21.39
C MET A 1 43.75 17.77 22.74
N THR A 2 43.04 16.99 23.54
CA THR A 2 42.80 15.54 23.68
C THR A 2 41.53 15.47 24.55
N GLU A 3 40.44 14.85 24.08
CA GLU A 3 40.07 13.46 24.42
C GLU A 3 40.07 13.14 25.92
N SER A 4 38.86 12.95 26.47
CA SER A 4 38.62 11.98 27.53
C SER A 4 37.21 11.42 27.37
N MET A 5 37.19 10.19 26.87
CA MET A 5 36.06 9.28 26.73
C MET A 5 35.40 9.02 28.08
N GLU A 6 34.06 9.09 28.12
CA GLU A 6 33.28 8.27 29.04
C GLU A 6 32.31 7.42 28.21
N SER A 7 32.52 6.12 28.37
CA SER A 7 31.82 5.02 27.73
C SER A 7 30.48 4.79 28.41
N GLU A 8 29.38 5.18 27.76
CA GLU A 8 28.05 4.65 28.07
C GLU A 8 27.71 3.55 27.06
N SER A 9 27.73 2.31 27.54
CA SER A 9 27.33 1.11 26.84
C SER A 9 25.82 1.13 26.57
N PHE A 10 25.41 1.59 25.40
CA PHE A 10 24.08 1.32 24.86
C PHE A 10 24.02 -0.12 24.29
N SER A 11 23.98 -1.11 25.19
CA SER A 11 23.62 -2.48 24.81
C SER A 11 22.11 -2.70 25.01
N ALA A 12 21.33 -2.32 24.01
CA ALA A 12 19.98 -2.85 23.80
C ALA A 12 19.51 -2.61 22.35
N PHE A 13 20.35 -2.98 21.38
CA PHE A 13 19.90 -3.25 20.02
C PHE A 13 20.15 -4.73 19.73
N SER A 14 19.06 -5.50 19.72
CA SER A 14 18.92 -6.61 18.78
C SER A 14 17.49 -6.57 18.25
N PRO A 15 17.18 -5.71 17.27
CA PRO A 15 16.12 -6.07 16.33
C PRO A 15 16.71 -7.22 15.53
N ALA A 16 16.20 -8.44 15.75
CA ALA A 16 16.53 -9.59 14.92
C ALA A 16 16.58 -9.13 13.46
N GLU A 17 17.74 -9.32 12.80
CA GLU A 17 17.80 -9.21 11.34
C GLU A 17 16.60 -9.97 10.80
N PRO A 18 15.79 -9.38 9.90
CA PRO A 18 14.62 -10.07 9.42
C PRO A 18 15.12 -11.34 8.74
N ALA A 19 14.83 -12.50 9.34
CA ALA A 19 15.26 -13.79 8.84
C ALA A 19 14.83 -13.86 7.37
N VAL A 20 15.82 -13.91 6.47
CA VAL A 20 15.56 -14.04 5.05
C VAL A 20 14.74 -15.30 4.86
N ASP A 21 13.62 -15.16 4.17
CA ASP A 21 12.67 -16.24 3.97
C ASP A 21 13.35 -17.49 3.38
N ALA A 22 13.18 -18.63 4.06
CA ALA A 22 13.83 -19.89 3.69
C ALA A 22 13.44 -20.36 2.27
N ALA A 23 12.23 -20.05 1.82
CA ALA A 23 11.81 -20.35 0.46
C ALA A 23 12.58 -19.53 -0.58
N PHE A 24 12.82 -18.24 -0.31
CA PHE A 24 13.72 -17.43 -1.14
C PHE A 24 15.13 -18.01 -1.16
N VAL A 25 15.72 -18.28 0.01
CA VAL A 25 17.10 -18.79 0.11
C VAL A 25 17.26 -20.10 -0.68
N SER A 26 16.30 -21.01 -0.57
CA SER A 26 16.35 -22.29 -1.31
C SER A 26 16.33 -22.08 -2.83
N ARG A 27 15.43 -21.23 -3.35
CA ARG A 27 15.32 -20.96 -4.79
C ARG A 27 16.53 -20.21 -5.31
N HIS A 28 16.98 -19.18 -4.57
CA HIS A 28 18.14 -18.39 -4.94
C HIS A 28 19.42 -19.22 -4.97
N ASN A 29 19.63 -20.11 -4.00
CA ASN A 29 20.77 -21.03 -4.01
C ASN A 29 20.75 -21.96 -5.21
N GLN A 30 19.57 -22.46 -5.61
CA GLN A 30 19.42 -23.28 -6.81
C GLN A 30 19.78 -22.47 -8.07
N SER A 31 19.27 -21.25 -8.21
CA SER A 31 19.64 -20.34 -9.30
C SER A 31 21.13 -20.06 -9.35
N ALA A 32 21.76 -19.79 -8.19
CA ALA A 32 23.19 -19.52 -8.08
C ALA A 32 24.04 -20.75 -8.43
N GLU A 33 23.63 -21.95 -8.03
CA GLU A 33 24.33 -23.20 -8.37
C GLU A 33 24.31 -23.46 -9.88
N ILE A 34 23.14 -23.34 -10.53
CA ILE A 34 23.03 -23.52 -11.98
C ILE A 34 23.77 -22.42 -12.74
N TYR A 35 23.72 -21.18 -12.24
CA TYR A 35 24.50 -20.06 -12.80
C TYR A 35 26.00 -20.33 -12.71
N GLN A 36 26.49 -20.86 -11.58
CA GLN A 36 27.91 -21.19 -11.41
C GLN A 36 28.37 -22.23 -12.44
N ILE A 37 27.57 -23.28 -12.69
CA ILE A 37 27.85 -24.28 -13.73
C ILE A 37 27.92 -23.62 -15.12
N PHE A 38 26.95 -22.75 -15.44
CA PHE A 38 26.97 -21.99 -16.69
C PHE A 38 28.25 -21.16 -16.81
N LYS A 39 28.60 -20.39 -15.77
CA LYS A 39 29.79 -19.54 -15.73
C LYS A 39 31.07 -20.35 -15.93
N ASP A 40 31.21 -21.50 -15.28
CA ASP A 40 32.40 -22.35 -15.39
C ASP A 40 32.57 -22.91 -16.81
N GLU A 41 31.48 -23.30 -17.48
CA GLU A 41 31.51 -23.73 -18.89
C GLU A 41 31.86 -22.58 -19.85
N VAL A 42 31.34 -21.38 -19.59
CA VAL A 42 31.69 -20.17 -20.35
C VAL A 42 33.17 -19.83 -20.17
N ASP A 43 33.67 -19.81 -18.95
CA ASP A 43 35.09 -19.55 -18.65
C ASP A 43 35.99 -20.60 -19.32
N ALA A 44 35.61 -21.87 -19.29
CA ALA A 44 36.33 -22.95 -19.97
C ALA A 44 36.33 -22.80 -21.50
N LEU A 45 35.22 -22.38 -22.10
CA LEU A 45 35.14 -22.09 -23.54
C LEU A 45 36.06 -20.92 -23.90
N LEU A 46 36.01 -19.82 -23.13
CA LEU A 46 36.85 -18.64 -23.38
C LEU A 46 38.35 -18.91 -23.21
N GLN A 47 38.72 -19.81 -22.30
CA GLN A 47 40.10 -20.31 -22.19
C GLN A 47 40.49 -21.16 -23.40
N ALA A 48 39.61 -22.03 -23.87
CA ALA A 48 39.87 -22.91 -25.02
C ALA A 48 40.04 -22.13 -26.33
N VAL A 49 39.29 -21.04 -26.53
CA VAL A 49 39.39 -20.15 -27.72
C VAL A 49 40.80 -19.56 -27.87
N LYS A 50 41.55 -19.39 -26.77
CA LYS A 50 42.94 -18.89 -26.82
C LYS A 50 43.94 -19.90 -27.38
N SER A 51 43.54 -21.15 -27.58
CA SER A 51 44.37 -22.25 -28.07
C SER A 51 43.89 -22.71 -29.47
N PRO A 52 44.61 -22.40 -30.55
CA PRO A 52 44.14 -22.71 -31.91
C PRO A 52 44.06 -24.22 -32.19
N GLY A 53 42.94 -24.68 -32.74
CA GLY A 53 42.78 -26.04 -33.30
C GLY A 53 41.77 -26.98 -32.62
N LEU A 54 41.02 -26.55 -31.60
CA LEU A 54 39.97 -27.37 -30.99
C LEU A 54 38.58 -27.12 -31.60
N ASP A 55 37.81 -28.19 -31.80
CA ASP A 55 36.37 -28.10 -32.07
C ASP A 55 35.63 -27.68 -30.78
N HIS A 56 34.94 -26.55 -30.86
CA HIS A 56 34.18 -25.97 -29.75
C HIS A 56 32.70 -26.35 -29.76
N THR A 57 32.23 -27.09 -30.77
CA THR A 57 30.81 -27.39 -31.01
C THR A 57 30.14 -28.05 -29.80
N MET A 58 30.78 -29.05 -29.20
CA MET A 58 30.23 -29.75 -28.03
C MET A 58 30.10 -28.84 -26.80
N ARG A 59 31.06 -27.92 -26.58
CA ARG A 59 31.00 -26.97 -25.46
C ARG A 59 29.91 -25.93 -25.68
N VAL A 60 29.77 -25.40 -26.90
CA VAL A 60 28.69 -24.48 -27.27
C VAL A 60 27.32 -25.15 -27.02
N GLN A 61 27.14 -26.38 -27.49
CA GLN A 61 25.90 -27.14 -27.24
C GLN A 61 25.63 -27.36 -25.74
N ASN A 62 26.68 -27.65 -24.95
CA ASN A 62 26.55 -27.79 -23.50
C ASN A 62 26.13 -26.47 -22.84
N ILE A 63 26.72 -25.33 -23.21
CA ILE A 63 26.35 -24.04 -22.65
C ILE A 63 24.89 -23.71 -22.97
N LEU A 64 24.45 -23.92 -24.22
CA LEU A 64 23.06 -23.71 -24.62
C LEU A 64 22.09 -24.60 -23.82
N ARG A 65 22.44 -25.87 -23.58
CA ARG A 65 21.65 -26.75 -22.71
C ARG A 65 21.58 -26.23 -21.27
N HIS A 66 22.67 -25.70 -20.73
CA HIS A 66 22.66 -25.09 -19.40
C HIS A 66 21.86 -23.78 -19.37
N CYS A 67 21.83 -23.01 -20.47
CA CYS A 67 20.97 -21.82 -20.59
C CYS A 67 19.49 -22.17 -20.42
N GLU A 68 19.03 -23.30 -20.98
CA GLU A 68 17.64 -23.76 -20.80
C GLU A 68 17.33 -24.09 -19.33
N THR A 69 18.23 -24.83 -18.67
CA THR A 69 18.09 -25.15 -17.24
C THR A 69 18.12 -23.88 -16.39
N LEU A 70 19.05 -22.96 -16.69
CA LEU A 70 19.20 -21.68 -15.99
C LEU A 70 17.96 -20.80 -16.15
N HIS A 71 17.40 -20.75 -17.37
CA HIS A 71 16.18 -20.01 -17.64
C HIS A 71 14.99 -20.59 -16.85
N ALA A 72 14.90 -21.91 -16.73
CA ALA A 72 13.82 -22.55 -15.97
C ALA A 72 13.88 -22.22 -14.47
N VAL A 73 15.07 -22.28 -13.86
CA VAL A 73 15.23 -21.92 -12.43
C VAL A 73 15.05 -20.43 -12.18
N PHE A 74 15.49 -19.56 -13.10
CA PHE A 74 15.25 -18.13 -13.00
C PHE A 74 13.77 -17.78 -13.14
N GLU A 75 13.00 -18.47 -14.00
CA GLU A 75 11.56 -18.24 -14.07
C GLU A 75 10.82 -18.65 -12.81
N ASP A 76 11.24 -19.74 -12.17
CA ASP A 76 10.68 -20.17 -10.90
C ASP A 76 10.97 -19.14 -9.78
N GLU A 77 12.22 -18.67 -9.66
CA GLU A 77 12.58 -17.63 -8.68
C GLU A 77 11.90 -16.28 -8.99
N LYS A 78 11.85 -15.84 -10.25
CA LYS A 78 11.12 -14.63 -10.66
C LYS A 78 9.65 -14.73 -10.30
N GLN A 79 9.01 -15.87 -10.59
CA GLN A 79 7.59 -16.08 -10.31
C GLN A 79 7.33 -16.04 -8.81
N TYR A 80 8.23 -16.59 -8.00
CA TYR A 80 8.18 -16.48 -6.54
C TYR A 80 8.27 -15.02 -6.07
N LEU A 81 9.29 -14.29 -6.52
CA LEU A 81 9.51 -12.89 -6.13
C LEU A 81 8.36 -11.97 -6.54
N MET A 82 7.83 -12.13 -7.74
CA MET A 82 6.76 -11.27 -8.27
C MET A 82 5.37 -11.71 -7.80
N GLY A 83 5.08 -13.01 -7.90
CA GLY A 83 3.76 -13.58 -7.66
C GLY A 83 3.45 -13.80 -6.19
N ASP A 84 4.42 -14.24 -5.40
CA ASP A 84 4.20 -14.58 -3.99
C ASP A 84 4.71 -13.49 -3.05
N ILE A 85 5.87 -12.89 -3.30
CA ILE A 85 6.42 -11.88 -2.40
C ILE A 85 5.80 -10.50 -2.68
N LEU A 86 6.03 -9.95 -3.88
CA LEU A 86 5.63 -8.57 -4.20
C LEU A 86 4.12 -8.41 -4.31
N CYS A 87 3.42 -9.35 -4.94
CA CYS A 87 1.97 -9.29 -5.06
C CYS A 87 1.28 -9.35 -3.69
N ASN A 88 1.70 -10.25 -2.79
CA ASN A 88 1.14 -10.29 -1.44
C ASN A 88 1.46 -9.04 -0.63
N TRP A 89 2.66 -8.46 -0.82
CA TRP A 89 2.99 -7.16 -0.25
C TRP A 89 2.04 -6.06 -0.75
N ALA A 90 1.74 -6.02 -2.04
CA ALA A 90 0.82 -5.04 -2.62
C ALA A 90 -0.64 -5.25 -2.16
N ILE A 91 -1.12 -6.49 -2.06
CA ILE A 91 -2.44 -6.83 -1.52
C ILE A 91 -2.57 -6.34 -0.07
N ARG A 92 -1.53 -6.55 0.75
CA ARG A 92 -1.49 -6.02 2.12
C ARG A 92 -1.46 -4.50 2.13
N GLN A 93 -0.67 -3.86 1.25
CA GLN A 93 -0.61 -2.39 1.13
C GLN A 93 -2.01 -1.80 0.84
N GLN A 94 -2.79 -2.44 -0.03
CA GLN A 94 -4.17 -2.03 -0.32
C GLN A 94 -5.03 -1.99 0.95
N LYS A 95 -5.07 -3.10 1.71
CA LYS A 95 -5.85 -3.18 2.96
C LYS A 95 -5.35 -2.19 4.01
N LEU A 96 -4.04 -1.98 4.10
CA LEU A 96 -3.43 -1.06 5.07
C LEU A 96 -3.54 0.41 4.67
N SER A 97 -3.95 0.74 3.44
CA SER A 97 -4.12 2.13 2.99
C SER A 97 -5.20 2.93 3.76
N ILE A 98 -6.04 2.23 4.52
CA ILE A 98 -7.06 2.81 5.42
C ILE A 98 -6.62 2.85 6.89
N ALA A 99 -5.44 2.29 7.21
CA ALA A 99 -4.91 2.21 8.57
C ALA A 99 -4.09 3.46 8.94
N THR A 100 -3.62 3.52 10.18
CA THR A 100 -2.74 4.58 10.68
C THR A 100 -1.41 4.64 9.94
N LEU A 101 -0.76 5.81 9.97
CA LEU A 101 0.57 5.98 9.37
C LEU A 101 1.61 5.06 10.01
N TRP A 102 1.50 4.78 11.31
CA TRP A 102 2.35 3.82 12.00
C TRP A 102 2.27 2.42 11.37
N THR A 103 1.05 1.91 11.19
CA THR A 103 0.81 0.58 10.62
C THR A 103 1.27 0.50 9.16
N GLN A 104 0.99 1.55 8.38
CA GLN A 104 1.49 1.66 7.00
C GLN A 104 3.03 1.68 6.94
N GLN A 105 3.69 2.38 7.86
CA GLN A 105 5.15 2.48 7.90
C GLN A 105 5.82 1.14 8.27
N LEU A 106 5.21 0.33 9.13
CA LEU A 106 5.69 -1.03 9.44
C LEU A 106 5.68 -1.91 8.19
N HIS A 107 4.58 -1.89 7.43
CA HIS A 107 4.45 -2.63 6.16
C HIS A 107 5.41 -2.11 5.09
N TYR A 108 5.55 -0.78 4.99
CA TYR A 108 6.48 -0.14 4.06
C TYR A 108 7.93 -0.57 4.28
N LYS A 109 8.38 -0.74 5.53
CA LYS A 109 9.74 -1.19 5.86
C LYS A 109 10.07 -2.59 5.32
N GLN A 110 9.06 -3.44 5.10
CA GLN A 110 9.27 -4.78 4.52
C GLN A 110 9.83 -4.72 3.09
N LEU A 111 9.58 -3.62 2.35
CA LEU A 111 10.15 -3.41 1.02
C LEU A 111 11.67 -3.36 1.03
N ASP A 112 12.33 -3.04 2.15
CA ASP A 112 13.80 -3.01 2.20
C ASP A 112 14.37 -4.44 2.06
N MET A 113 13.71 -5.45 2.65
CA MET A 113 14.10 -6.85 2.48
C MET A 113 13.73 -7.37 1.07
N ILE A 114 12.52 -7.05 0.59
CA ILE A 114 12.09 -7.44 -0.77
C ILE A 114 13.03 -6.82 -1.82
N HIS A 115 13.44 -5.57 -1.62
CA HIS A 115 14.41 -4.91 -2.49
C HIS A 115 15.73 -5.69 -2.55
N LEU A 116 16.26 -6.15 -1.42
CA LEU A 116 17.50 -6.93 -1.37
C LEU A 116 17.37 -8.28 -2.11
N GLN A 117 16.25 -8.98 -1.93
CA GLN A 117 15.96 -10.22 -2.66
C GLN A 117 15.94 -9.99 -4.18
N PHE A 118 15.36 -8.86 -4.61
CA PHE A 118 15.31 -8.47 -6.01
C PHE A 118 16.69 -8.06 -6.56
N GLU A 119 17.56 -7.44 -5.75
CA GLU A 119 18.94 -7.15 -6.14
C GLU A 119 19.72 -8.45 -6.36
N TYR A 120 19.66 -9.42 -5.43
CA TYR A 120 20.36 -10.70 -5.59
C TYR A 120 19.95 -11.47 -6.85
N PHE A 121 18.64 -11.59 -7.10
CA PHE A 121 18.15 -12.21 -8.34
C PHE A 121 18.57 -11.38 -9.58
N GLY A 122 18.45 -10.05 -9.49
CA GLY A 122 18.82 -9.14 -10.56
C GLY A 122 20.31 -9.23 -10.93
N GLU A 123 21.21 -9.41 -9.97
CA GLU A 123 22.64 -9.56 -10.18
C GLU A 123 22.95 -10.82 -11.00
N LEU A 124 22.38 -11.99 -10.63
CA LEU A 124 22.57 -13.22 -11.39
C LEU A 124 22.02 -13.09 -12.82
N LEU A 125 20.85 -12.48 -12.97
CA LEU A 125 20.23 -12.24 -14.28
C LEU A 125 21.06 -11.29 -15.16
N GLN A 126 21.56 -10.20 -14.59
CA GLN A 126 22.39 -9.23 -15.32
C GLN A 126 23.76 -9.83 -15.71
N GLN A 127 24.39 -10.61 -14.83
CA GLN A 127 25.65 -11.27 -15.14
C GLN A 127 25.47 -12.32 -16.24
N THR A 128 24.38 -13.08 -16.20
CA THR A 128 24.00 -14.03 -17.26
C THR A 128 23.83 -13.31 -18.61
N LEU A 129 23.11 -12.19 -18.64
CA LEU A 129 22.95 -11.36 -19.84
C LEU A 129 24.27 -10.84 -20.39
N SER A 130 25.17 -10.40 -19.51
CA SER A 130 26.49 -9.89 -19.90
C SER A 130 27.35 -11.01 -20.50
N GLY A 131 27.36 -12.18 -19.88
CA GLY A 131 28.06 -13.36 -20.39
C GLY A 131 27.53 -13.81 -21.77
N LEU A 132 26.22 -13.87 -21.93
CA LEU A 132 25.60 -14.20 -23.21
C LEU A 132 25.87 -13.14 -24.29
N ASN A 133 25.85 -11.85 -23.93
CA ASN A 133 26.19 -10.77 -24.86
C ASN A 133 27.62 -10.90 -25.39
N TYR A 134 28.56 -11.25 -24.51
CA TYR A 134 29.95 -11.49 -24.91
C TYR A 134 30.10 -12.73 -25.80
N LEU A 135 29.36 -13.81 -25.51
CA LEU A 135 29.38 -15.02 -26.32
C LEU A 135 28.81 -14.84 -27.72
N GLN A 136 27.73 -14.07 -27.88
CA GLN A 136 27.16 -13.80 -29.22
C GLN A 136 28.11 -12.97 -30.10
N GLU A 137 28.93 -12.10 -29.50
CA GLU A 137 29.94 -11.32 -30.23
C GLU A 137 31.07 -12.21 -30.75
N ILE A 138 31.47 -13.23 -29.98
CA ILE A 138 32.56 -14.15 -30.34
C ILE A 138 32.07 -15.27 -31.27
N PHE A 139 30.86 -15.80 -31.01
CA PHE A 139 30.27 -16.92 -31.73
C PHE A 139 28.92 -16.51 -32.34
N PRO A 140 28.92 -15.74 -33.44
CA PRO A 140 27.67 -15.31 -34.07
C PRO A 140 26.94 -16.50 -34.73
N GLY A 141 25.61 -16.54 -34.59
CA GLY A 141 24.75 -17.47 -35.32
C GLY A 141 24.71 -18.92 -34.81
N VAL A 142 25.21 -19.18 -33.59
CA VAL A 142 25.21 -20.52 -32.98
C VAL A 142 24.11 -20.73 -31.92
N GLY A 143 23.19 -19.78 -31.75
CA GLY A 143 22.04 -19.88 -30.84
C GLY A 143 22.14 -19.06 -29.54
N PHE A 144 23.28 -18.41 -29.27
CA PHE A 144 23.42 -17.52 -28.10
C PHE A 144 22.54 -16.26 -28.21
N ASP A 145 22.23 -15.83 -29.42
CA ASP A 145 21.32 -14.72 -29.73
C ASP A 145 19.88 -15.03 -29.28
N GLU A 146 19.40 -16.25 -29.52
CA GLU A 146 18.09 -16.71 -29.05
C GLU A 146 18.05 -16.80 -27.51
N ALA A 147 19.08 -17.39 -26.90
CA ALA A 147 19.20 -17.47 -25.45
C ALA A 147 19.24 -16.07 -24.81
N TRP A 148 20.08 -15.16 -25.33
CA TRP A 148 20.18 -13.78 -24.86
C TRP A 148 18.85 -13.05 -24.97
N SER A 149 18.13 -13.22 -26.08
CA SER A 149 16.80 -12.64 -26.28
C SER A 149 15.85 -13.09 -25.19
N ARG A 150 15.80 -14.39 -24.84
CA ARG A 150 14.93 -14.90 -23.78
C ARG A 150 15.23 -14.31 -22.41
N PHE A 151 16.50 -14.27 -21.99
CA PHE A 151 16.88 -13.63 -20.72
C PHE A 151 16.63 -12.12 -20.74
N ARG A 152 16.75 -11.46 -21.90
CA ARG A 152 16.45 -10.03 -22.03
C ARG A 152 14.96 -9.74 -21.83
N HIS A 153 14.09 -10.58 -22.40
CA HIS A 153 12.65 -10.49 -22.15
C HIS A 153 12.32 -10.71 -20.67
N MET A 154 12.96 -11.69 -20.03
CA MET A 154 12.83 -11.93 -18.59
C MET A 154 13.25 -10.71 -17.76
N ALA A 155 14.41 -10.11 -18.06
CA ALA A 155 14.92 -8.93 -17.37
C ALA A 155 14.01 -7.72 -17.57
N HIS A 156 13.54 -7.46 -18.79
CA HIS A 156 12.59 -6.39 -19.07
C HIS A 156 11.30 -6.58 -18.27
N TYR A 157 10.72 -7.79 -18.27
CA TYR A 157 9.53 -8.10 -17.48
C TYR A 157 9.79 -7.89 -15.98
N PHE A 158 10.85 -8.50 -15.45
CA PHE A 158 11.23 -8.41 -14.03
C PHE A 158 11.35 -6.95 -13.59
N LEU A 159 12.13 -6.15 -14.31
CA LEU A 159 12.36 -4.74 -14.00
C LEU A 159 11.11 -3.88 -14.15
N TYR A 160 10.35 -4.06 -15.23
CA TYR A 160 9.15 -3.25 -15.43
C TYR A 160 8.15 -3.46 -14.30
N TYR A 161 7.93 -4.69 -13.85
CA TYR A 161 7.00 -5.01 -12.76
C TYR A 161 7.57 -4.74 -11.36
N SER A 162 8.89 -4.56 -11.22
CA SER A 162 9.52 -4.15 -9.97
C SER A 162 9.34 -2.65 -9.64
N ILE A 163 8.88 -1.85 -10.62
CA ILE A 163 8.50 -0.45 -10.42
C ILE A 163 7.08 -0.41 -9.83
N ILE A 164 7.00 -0.02 -8.56
CA ILE A 164 5.75 -0.03 -7.78
C ILE A 164 5.41 1.33 -7.20
N VAL A 165 4.11 1.55 -6.96
CA VAL A 165 3.61 2.65 -6.13
C VAL A 165 3.78 2.24 -4.66
N SER A 166 4.93 2.57 -4.06
CA SER A 166 5.29 2.17 -2.70
C SER A 166 4.53 2.93 -1.62
N ARG A 167 4.00 4.12 -1.95
CA ARG A 167 3.06 4.88 -1.12
C ARG A 167 1.85 5.32 -1.95
N GLN A 168 0.69 4.82 -1.58
CA GLN A 168 -0.58 5.07 -2.26
C GLN A 168 -1.18 6.41 -1.83
N PRO A 169 -1.96 7.09 -2.69
CA PRO A 169 -2.78 8.21 -2.24
C PRO A 169 -3.82 7.73 -1.22
N PRO A 170 -4.28 8.60 -0.32
CA PRO A 170 -5.35 8.29 0.61
C PRO A 170 -6.62 7.93 -0.17
N SER A 171 -7.51 7.13 0.43
CA SER A 171 -8.76 6.73 -0.24
C SER A 171 -9.68 7.91 -0.55
N VAL A 172 -9.58 8.99 0.23
CA VAL A 172 -10.33 10.23 0.04
C VAL A 172 -9.37 11.41 0.11
N VAL A 173 -9.43 12.28 -0.90
CA VAL A 173 -8.77 13.58 -0.92
C VAL A 173 -9.84 14.65 -0.92
N VAL A 174 -9.81 15.59 0.02
CA VAL A 174 -10.65 16.78 -0.04
C VAL A 174 -9.87 17.87 -0.75
N LYS A 175 -10.47 18.48 -1.77
CA LYS A 175 -9.81 19.51 -2.59
C LYS A 175 -9.30 20.68 -1.74
N CYS A 176 -8.28 21.35 -2.26
CA CYS A 176 -7.91 22.69 -1.83
C CYS A 176 -8.87 23.73 -2.48
N GLY A 177 -9.34 24.70 -1.69
CA GLY A 177 -10.13 25.85 -2.17
C GLY A 177 -10.14 26.98 -1.13
N ASP A 178 -10.78 28.11 -1.41
CA ASP A 178 -10.81 29.33 -0.56
C ASP A 178 -11.41 29.14 0.86
N ALA A 179 -11.88 27.93 1.17
CA ALA A 179 -12.27 27.54 2.52
C ALA A 179 -11.03 27.26 3.38
N GLU A 180 -10.13 28.25 3.54
CA GLU A 180 -8.97 28.18 4.44
C GLU A 180 -9.35 27.83 5.89
N ASN A 181 -10.63 27.99 6.25
CA ASN A 181 -11.15 27.82 7.61
C ASN A 181 -11.83 26.46 7.88
N HIS A 182 -11.96 25.58 6.89
CA HIS A 182 -12.45 24.22 7.15
C HIS A 182 -11.27 23.31 7.50
N ARG A 183 -11.26 22.71 8.70
CA ARG A 183 -10.14 21.85 9.17
C ARG A 183 -9.79 20.66 8.25
N ARG A 184 -10.66 20.35 7.28
CA ARG A 184 -10.50 19.31 6.26
C ARG A 184 -10.09 19.82 4.87
N SER A 185 -9.80 21.12 4.69
CA SER A 185 -9.62 21.74 3.35
C SER A 185 -8.19 21.78 2.83
N ARG A 186 -7.21 21.23 3.58
CA ARG A 186 -5.81 21.14 3.16
C ARG A 186 -5.26 19.74 3.45
N PHE A 187 -5.75 18.73 2.73
CA PHE A 187 -5.07 17.43 2.74
C PHE A 187 -4.05 17.42 1.61
N TRP A 188 -2.88 17.95 1.94
CA TRP A 188 -1.70 17.52 1.22
C TRP A 188 -1.51 16.02 1.49
N PHE A 189 -1.01 15.29 0.52
CA PHE A 189 -0.68 13.88 0.67
C PHE A 189 0.61 13.57 -0.07
N ASN A 190 1.28 12.49 0.31
CA ASN A 190 2.52 12.10 -0.31
C ASN A 190 2.34 10.76 -1.01
N THR A 191 2.88 10.64 -2.22
CA THR A 191 2.99 9.36 -2.92
C THR A 191 4.44 9.09 -3.29
N GLU A 192 4.73 7.83 -3.57
CA GLU A 192 6.10 7.41 -3.88
C GLU A 192 6.05 6.26 -4.88
N LEU A 193 6.92 6.34 -5.88
CA LEU A 193 7.34 5.22 -6.69
C LEU A 193 8.68 4.69 -6.18
N ARG A 194 8.84 3.38 -6.24
CA ARG A 194 10.11 2.71 -5.92
C ARG A 194 10.42 1.66 -6.97
N VAL A 195 11.70 1.56 -7.34
CA VAL A 195 12.24 0.51 -8.20
C VAL A 195 12.96 -0.52 -7.33
N LEU A 196 12.57 -1.78 -7.44
CA LEU A 196 13.19 -2.90 -6.71
C LEU A 196 14.16 -3.65 -7.64
N GLY A 197 15.36 -4.02 -7.18
CA GLY A 197 16.36 -4.70 -8.01
C GLY A 197 16.96 -3.85 -9.14
N GLY A 198 16.70 -2.55 -9.17
CA GLY A 198 17.20 -1.67 -10.24
C GLY A 198 18.70 -1.39 -10.16
N GLY A 199 19.32 -1.57 -8.98
CA GLY A 199 20.76 -1.38 -8.79
C GLY A 199 21.58 -2.37 -9.60
N ALA A 200 21.18 -3.65 -9.58
CA ALA A 200 21.78 -4.74 -10.32
C ALA A 200 21.89 -4.49 -11.84
N PHE A 201 20.98 -3.69 -12.40
CA PHE A 201 20.95 -3.32 -13.82
C PHE A 201 21.52 -1.94 -14.11
N GLY A 202 22.20 -1.31 -13.13
CA GLY A 202 22.80 0.00 -13.28
C GLY A 202 21.78 1.09 -13.62
N ILE A 203 20.56 1.00 -13.08
CA ILE A 203 19.60 2.11 -13.18
C ILE A 203 20.09 3.21 -12.22
N GLU A 204 20.95 4.09 -12.73
CA GLU A 204 21.54 5.19 -11.97
C GLU A 204 20.74 6.48 -12.13
N ALA A 205 20.61 7.28 -11.07
CA ALA A 205 19.82 8.52 -11.04
C ALA A 205 20.43 9.70 -11.84
N SER A 206 21.47 9.46 -12.63
CA SER A 206 22.23 10.50 -13.36
C SER A 206 22.01 10.38 -14.87
N GLY A 207 20.89 10.88 -15.37
CA GLY A 207 20.59 10.95 -16.80
C GLY A 207 19.33 11.77 -17.13
N GLU A 208 19.21 12.20 -18.39
CA GLU A 208 17.96 12.72 -18.95
C GLU A 208 16.89 11.61 -18.94
N GLY A 209 15.66 11.91 -18.52
CA GLY A 209 14.56 10.93 -18.43
C GLY A 209 14.19 10.46 -17.02
N MET A 210 14.86 10.92 -15.96
CA MET A 210 14.54 10.55 -14.56
C MET A 210 13.27 11.21 -13.99
N GLU A 211 12.64 12.10 -14.74
CA GLU A 211 11.43 12.79 -14.31
C GLU A 211 10.19 11.92 -14.57
N VAL A 212 9.47 11.62 -13.50
CA VAL A 212 8.18 10.96 -13.56
C VAL A 212 7.10 12.03 -13.62
N ARG A 213 6.23 11.96 -14.64
CA ARG A 213 5.03 12.80 -14.69
C ARG A 213 3.82 12.06 -14.12
N CYS A 214 3.08 12.72 -13.25
CA CYS A 214 1.86 12.26 -12.62
C CYS A 214 0.64 12.95 -13.23
N PHE A 215 -0.37 12.15 -13.57
CA PHE A 215 -1.65 12.60 -14.11
C PHE A 215 -2.78 12.10 -13.22
N LEU A 216 -3.82 12.92 -13.05
CA LEU A 216 -5.06 12.49 -12.43
C LEU A 216 -6.00 11.95 -13.53
N ILE A 217 -6.31 10.65 -13.48
CA ILE A 217 -7.14 9.96 -14.48
C ILE A 217 -8.43 9.43 -13.86
N THR A 218 -9.46 9.20 -14.68
CA THR A 218 -10.72 8.58 -14.22
C THR A 218 -10.66 7.05 -14.30
N ASP A 219 -11.65 6.38 -13.71
CA ASP A 219 -11.85 4.93 -13.86
C ASP A 219 -11.97 4.53 -15.34
N GLU A 220 -12.59 5.33 -16.21
CA GLU A 220 -12.70 5.05 -17.64
C GLU A 220 -11.33 5.02 -18.34
N THR A 221 -10.48 6.01 -18.09
CA THR A 221 -9.11 6.03 -18.62
C THR A 221 -8.28 4.90 -18.02
N ALA A 222 -8.45 4.59 -16.74
CA ALA A 222 -7.80 3.45 -16.10
C ALA A 222 -8.21 2.12 -16.76
N LYS A 223 -9.48 1.93 -17.11
CA LYS A 223 -9.97 0.77 -17.89
C LYS A 223 -9.28 0.67 -19.24
N GLN A 224 -9.15 1.80 -19.95
CA GLN A 224 -8.48 1.83 -21.26
C GLN A 224 -7.01 1.43 -21.14
N LEU A 225 -6.31 1.89 -20.11
CA LEU A 225 -4.92 1.52 -19.83
C LEU A 225 -4.72 0.02 -19.53
N LEU A 226 -5.72 -0.67 -18.98
CA LEU A 226 -5.66 -2.13 -18.79
C LEU A 226 -5.70 -2.88 -20.13
N SER A 227 -6.41 -2.35 -21.13
CA SER A 227 -6.49 -2.94 -22.47
C SER A 227 -5.36 -2.49 -23.41
N ASN A 228 -4.82 -1.29 -23.19
CA ASN A 228 -3.77 -0.69 -23.99
C ASN A 228 -2.82 0.11 -23.10
N ALA A 229 -1.67 -0.49 -22.75
CA ALA A 229 -0.66 0.14 -21.90
C ALA A 229 -0.08 1.45 -22.49
N TYR A 230 -0.17 1.63 -23.81
CA TYR A 230 0.31 2.80 -24.53
C TYR A 230 -0.76 3.87 -24.72
N HIS A 231 -1.97 3.68 -24.21
CA HIS A 231 -3.03 4.69 -24.31
C HIS A 231 -2.54 6.05 -23.79
N ASP A 232 -2.78 7.09 -24.58
CA ASP A 232 -2.35 8.45 -24.25
C ASP A 232 -3.13 8.98 -23.05
N VAL A 233 -2.41 9.64 -22.15
CA VAL A 233 -3.00 10.21 -20.94
C VAL A 233 -2.79 11.70 -20.98
N PHE A 234 -3.88 12.44 -20.77
CA PHE A 234 -3.90 13.89 -20.77
C PHE A 234 -4.17 14.41 -19.37
N GLU A 235 -3.93 15.71 -19.17
CA GLU A 235 -4.31 16.37 -17.94
C GLU A 235 -5.82 16.32 -17.72
N SER A 236 -6.23 16.17 -16.45
CA SER A 236 -7.64 16.28 -16.09
C SER A 236 -8.20 17.65 -16.49
N GLU A 237 -9.40 17.65 -17.08
CA GLU A 237 -10.14 18.87 -17.39
C GLU A 237 -10.71 19.53 -16.12
N GLU A 238 -10.93 18.75 -15.06
CA GLU A 238 -11.63 19.18 -13.86
C GLU A 238 -10.69 19.63 -12.74
N PHE A 239 -9.51 19.00 -12.66
CA PHE A 239 -8.59 19.18 -11.55
C PHE A 239 -7.15 19.39 -12.01
N VAL A 240 -6.39 20.12 -11.20
CA VAL A 240 -4.93 20.19 -11.25
C VAL A 240 -4.38 19.37 -10.09
N ILE A 241 -3.34 18.58 -10.35
CA ILE A 241 -2.55 17.94 -9.31
C ILE A 241 -1.15 18.56 -9.27
N GLU A 242 -0.71 18.96 -8.09
CA GLU A 242 0.59 19.61 -7.87
C GLU A 242 1.31 18.97 -6.69
N PRO A 243 2.62 18.67 -6.76
CA PRO A 243 3.43 18.70 -7.98
C PRO A 243 2.99 17.60 -8.95
N CYS A 244 3.01 17.91 -10.25
CA CYS A 244 2.71 16.93 -11.30
C CYS A 244 3.97 16.18 -11.79
N THR A 245 5.15 16.52 -11.30
CA THR A 245 6.39 15.82 -11.63
C THR A 245 7.27 15.59 -10.41
N ALA A 246 8.07 14.52 -10.45
CA ALA A 246 9.09 14.22 -9.46
C ALA A 246 10.21 13.38 -10.08
N ALA A 247 11.45 13.67 -9.70
CA ALA A 247 12.61 12.94 -10.19
C ALA A 247 12.92 11.70 -9.34
N PHE A 248 13.41 10.64 -9.98
CA PHE A 248 14.02 9.53 -9.29
C PHE A 248 15.32 9.93 -8.59
N GLN A 249 15.46 9.54 -7.33
CA GLN A 249 16.62 9.78 -6.49
C GLN A 249 17.11 8.46 -5.90
N LYS A 250 18.42 8.26 -5.91
CA LYS A 250 19.07 7.11 -5.28
C LYS A 250 19.28 7.39 -3.80
N LYS A 251 18.85 6.47 -2.94
CA LYS A 251 19.16 6.50 -1.51
C LYS A 251 19.98 5.26 -1.17
N GLU A 252 21.07 5.44 -0.42
CA GLU A 252 21.94 4.33 0.00
C GLU A 252 21.12 3.18 0.60
N ASN A 253 21.37 1.97 0.09
CA ASN A 253 20.76 0.69 0.50
C ASN A 253 19.22 0.65 0.44
N LYS A 254 18.60 1.54 -0.33
CA LYS A 254 17.15 1.77 -0.29
C LYS A 254 16.48 1.85 -1.66
N GLY A 255 17.21 1.53 -2.72
CA GLY A 255 16.74 1.54 -4.10
C GLY A 255 16.47 2.94 -4.64
N LEU A 256 16.06 2.98 -5.92
CA LEU A 256 15.68 4.21 -6.62
C LEU A 256 14.23 4.59 -6.27
N ARG A 257 13.97 5.85 -5.93
CA ARG A 257 12.64 6.32 -5.51
C ARG A 257 12.30 7.65 -6.13
N SER A 258 11.06 7.83 -6.57
CA SER A 258 10.52 9.14 -6.97
C SER A 258 9.40 9.49 -6.01
N LYS A 259 9.57 10.60 -5.29
CA LYS A 259 8.64 11.05 -4.24
C LYS A 259 7.90 12.29 -4.69
N PHE A 260 6.59 12.22 -4.61
CA PHE A 260 5.72 13.37 -4.76
C PHE A 260 5.32 13.81 -3.37
N GLU A 261 5.95 14.87 -2.88
CA GLU A 261 5.72 15.43 -1.55
C GLU A 261 4.78 16.64 -1.62
N ASP A 262 4.00 16.81 -0.57
CA ASP A 262 3.00 17.87 -0.42
C ASP A 262 1.99 17.96 -1.57
N MET A 263 1.59 16.81 -2.14
CA MET A 263 0.66 16.76 -3.26
C MET A 263 -0.70 17.33 -2.92
N ARG A 264 -1.30 18.10 -3.83
CA ARG A 264 -2.60 18.76 -3.67
C ARG A 264 -3.43 18.61 -4.92
N VAL A 265 -4.75 18.56 -4.71
CA VAL A 265 -5.73 18.58 -5.80
C VAL A 265 -6.53 19.88 -5.74
N SER A 266 -6.46 20.65 -6.81
CA SER A 266 -7.12 21.95 -6.98
C SER A 266 -8.12 21.90 -8.13
N LYS A 267 -9.21 22.66 -8.06
CA LYS A 267 -10.22 22.71 -9.14
C LYS A 267 -9.73 23.58 -10.31
N LYS A 268 -9.93 23.14 -11.56
CA LYS A 268 -9.78 24.00 -12.76
C LYS A 268 -11.04 24.83 -13.02
N ALA A 269 -12.22 24.27 -12.72
CA ALA A 269 -13.52 24.89 -12.96
C ALA A 269 -14.47 24.79 -11.74
N GLN A 270 -15.62 25.48 -11.81
CA GLN A 270 -16.65 25.40 -10.77
C GLN A 270 -17.43 24.09 -10.89
N LEU A 271 -17.15 23.14 -9.99
CA LEU A 271 -17.79 21.82 -9.95
C LEU A 271 -18.87 21.74 -8.85
N ARG A 272 -19.96 21.02 -9.12
CA ARG A 272 -21.01 20.73 -8.14
C ARG A 272 -20.58 19.60 -7.19
N ARG A 273 -21.08 19.60 -5.95
CA ARG A 273 -20.71 18.57 -4.94
C ARG A 273 -21.06 17.15 -5.38
N ASP A 274 -22.27 16.97 -5.88
CA ASP A 274 -22.77 15.62 -6.20
C ASP A 274 -22.21 15.06 -7.51
N SER A 275 -21.73 15.91 -8.42
CA SER A 275 -21.16 15.47 -9.70
C SER A 275 -19.78 14.83 -9.55
N VAL A 276 -19.02 15.21 -8.51
CA VAL A 276 -17.67 14.70 -8.27
C VAL A 276 -17.66 13.53 -7.28
N ALA A 277 -18.57 13.55 -6.31
CA ALA A 277 -18.62 12.57 -5.21
C ALA A 277 -18.82 11.12 -5.64
N THR A 278 -19.36 10.88 -6.84
CA THR A 278 -19.62 9.54 -7.37
C THR A 278 -18.49 9.01 -8.26
N ARG A 279 -17.54 9.87 -8.64
CA ARG A 279 -16.43 9.51 -9.52
C ARG A 279 -15.24 8.99 -8.73
N ARG A 280 -14.55 8.03 -9.33
CA ARG A 280 -13.26 7.53 -8.85
C ARG A 280 -12.15 8.03 -9.76
N TYR A 281 -11.01 8.30 -9.14
CA TYR A 281 -9.81 8.76 -9.79
C TYR A 281 -8.63 7.87 -9.40
N CYS A 282 -7.64 7.80 -10.29
CA CYS A 282 -6.34 7.21 -10.01
C CYS A 282 -5.24 8.21 -10.35
N LEU A 283 -4.08 8.04 -9.72
CA LEU A 283 -2.85 8.69 -10.16
C LEU A 283 -2.17 7.78 -11.17
N CYS A 284 -1.89 8.32 -12.35
CA CYS A 284 -1.14 7.64 -13.40
C CYS A 284 0.25 8.27 -13.50
N TYR A 285 1.28 7.47 -13.27
CA TYR A 285 2.66 7.87 -13.34
C TYR A 285 3.26 7.38 -14.66
N SER A 286 3.69 8.31 -15.51
CA SER A 286 4.46 8.02 -16.72
C SER A 286 5.92 7.82 -16.33
N VAL A 287 6.44 6.64 -16.62
CA VAL A 287 7.80 6.22 -16.28
C VAL A 287 8.57 5.94 -17.56
N GLN A 288 9.78 6.48 -17.63
CA GLN A 288 10.75 6.20 -18.67
C GLN A 288 12.10 6.04 -17.98
N LEU A 289 12.65 4.83 -17.97
CA LEU A 289 13.96 4.53 -17.40
C LEU A 289 14.76 3.70 -18.39
N THR A 290 16.08 3.81 -18.36
CA THR A 290 16.96 2.98 -19.19
C THR A 290 18.04 2.37 -18.31
N THR A 291 18.30 1.07 -18.50
CA THR A 291 19.36 0.35 -17.79
C THR A 291 20.73 0.56 -18.46
N SER A 292 21.81 0.25 -17.74
CA SER A 292 23.16 0.28 -18.33
C SER A 292 23.35 -0.76 -19.46
N CYS A 293 22.55 -1.83 -19.47
CA CYS A 293 22.52 -2.84 -20.53
C CYS A 293 21.52 -2.51 -21.66
N GLY A 294 21.04 -1.26 -21.74
CA GLY A 294 20.21 -0.77 -22.84
C GLY A 294 18.79 -1.32 -22.86
N ILE A 295 18.24 -1.75 -21.72
CA ILE A 295 16.83 -2.11 -21.58
C ILE A 295 16.06 -0.82 -21.27
N GLU A 296 15.12 -0.45 -22.13
CA GLU A 296 14.21 0.67 -21.91
C GLU A 296 12.95 0.21 -21.18
N LEU A 297 12.60 0.91 -20.11
CA LEU A 297 11.43 0.68 -19.28
C LEU A 297 10.50 1.87 -19.46
N VAL A 298 9.68 1.82 -20.51
CA VAL A 298 8.70 2.86 -20.83
C VAL A 298 7.30 2.34 -20.54
N GLY A 299 6.54 3.07 -19.72
CA GLY A 299 5.15 2.73 -19.48
C GLY A 299 4.51 3.56 -18.38
N LYS A 300 3.38 3.05 -17.88
CA LYS A 300 2.54 3.77 -16.92
C LYS A 300 2.27 2.90 -15.69
N LYS A 301 2.36 3.50 -14.51
CA LYS A 301 1.97 2.89 -13.24
C LYS A 301 0.75 3.60 -12.68
N VAL A 302 -0.22 2.86 -12.18
CA VAL A 302 -1.50 3.41 -11.72
C VAL A 302 -1.65 3.13 -10.23
N SER A 303 -2.04 4.16 -9.46
CA SER A 303 -2.33 4.02 -8.04
C SER A 303 -3.64 3.27 -7.81
N LEU A 304 -3.90 2.92 -6.55
CA LEU A 304 -5.23 2.51 -6.14
C LEU A 304 -6.26 3.66 -6.32
N PRO A 305 -7.54 3.34 -6.59
CA PRO A 305 -8.59 4.33 -6.84
C PRO A 305 -8.96 5.10 -5.57
N PHE A 306 -9.18 6.41 -5.71
CA PHE A 306 -9.57 7.30 -4.62
C PHE A 306 -10.64 8.31 -5.08
N ALA A 307 -11.34 8.93 -4.14
CA ALA A 307 -12.29 10.00 -4.45
C ALA A 307 -11.69 11.38 -4.19
N VAL A 308 -11.99 12.32 -5.08
CA VAL A 308 -11.76 13.75 -4.87
C VAL A 308 -13.06 14.38 -4.41
N LEU A 309 -13.11 14.88 -3.18
CA LEU A 309 -14.29 15.49 -2.59
C LEU A 309 -14.20 17.01 -2.58
N VAL A 310 -15.33 17.64 -2.84
CA VAL A 310 -15.48 19.11 -2.77
C VAL A 310 -16.22 19.59 -1.50
N GLY A 311 -16.34 18.69 -0.52
CA GLY A 311 -16.86 18.86 0.83
C GLY A 311 -16.95 17.49 1.54
N PRO A 312 -17.13 17.42 2.87
CA PRO A 312 -17.22 16.15 3.58
C PRO A 312 -18.42 15.31 3.09
N LYS A 313 -18.16 14.04 2.76
CA LYS A 313 -19.17 13.02 2.43
C LYS A 313 -18.74 11.67 3.00
N THR A 314 -19.30 11.33 4.15
CA THR A 314 -18.95 10.13 4.93
C THR A 314 -19.41 8.83 4.26
N ASP A 315 -20.49 8.88 3.48
CA ASP A 315 -21.00 7.76 2.68
C ASP A 315 -20.00 7.32 1.60
N VAL A 316 -19.39 8.29 0.91
CA VAL A 316 -18.33 8.03 -0.08
C VAL A 316 -17.10 7.42 0.59
N GLU A 317 -16.70 7.98 1.73
CA GLU A 317 -15.58 7.45 2.52
C GLU A 317 -15.84 6.02 3.02
N ALA A 318 -17.06 5.71 3.45
CA ALA A 318 -17.46 4.37 3.89
C ALA A 318 -17.46 3.35 2.74
N LYS A 319 -17.92 3.73 1.54
CA LYS A 319 -17.86 2.87 0.35
C LYS A 319 -16.41 2.57 -0.04
N LEU A 320 -15.55 3.58 -0.03
CA LEU A 320 -14.13 3.42 -0.34
C LEU A 320 -13.38 2.62 0.73
N PHE A 321 -13.77 2.75 2.00
CA PHE A 321 -13.28 1.89 3.07
C PHE A 321 -13.53 0.41 2.73
N LEU A 322 -14.78 0.04 2.39
CA LEU A 322 -15.11 -1.34 2.02
C LEU A 322 -14.35 -1.79 0.76
N GLU A 323 -14.22 -0.92 -0.23
CA GLU A 323 -13.45 -1.21 -1.45
C GLU A 323 -11.98 -1.51 -1.15
N ARG A 324 -11.30 -0.65 -0.39
CA ARG A 324 -9.89 -0.88 -0.01
C ARG A 324 -9.71 -2.12 0.85
N SER A 325 -10.68 -2.44 1.68
CA SER A 325 -10.63 -3.60 2.57
C SER A 325 -10.89 -4.94 1.87
N PHE A 326 -11.81 -4.99 0.91
CA PHE A 326 -12.36 -6.27 0.42
C PHE A 326 -12.32 -6.49 -1.10
N ALA A 327 -12.20 -5.45 -1.92
CA ALA A 327 -12.04 -5.64 -3.36
C ALA A 327 -10.64 -6.20 -3.67
N ASP A 328 -10.46 -6.82 -4.83
CA ASP A 328 -9.18 -7.39 -5.26
C ASP A 328 -8.50 -6.45 -6.26
N LEU A 329 -8.24 -5.19 -5.85
CA LEU A 329 -7.81 -4.13 -6.77
C LEU A 329 -6.39 -4.34 -7.32
N VAL A 330 -5.57 -5.10 -6.60
CA VAL A 330 -4.19 -5.41 -7.01
C VAL A 330 -4.16 -6.45 -8.13
N ARG A 331 -4.88 -7.56 -7.99
CA ARG A 331 -4.88 -8.63 -9.01
C ARG A 331 -5.93 -8.41 -10.09
N ARG A 332 -7.03 -7.76 -9.73
CA ARG A 332 -8.16 -7.44 -10.61
C ARG A 332 -8.52 -5.96 -10.43
N PRO A 333 -7.78 -5.06 -11.08
CA PRO A 333 -8.09 -3.63 -11.06
C PRO A 333 -9.56 -3.41 -11.41
N LEU A 334 -10.23 -2.53 -10.65
CA LEU A 334 -11.65 -2.20 -10.82
C LEU A 334 -12.63 -3.33 -10.48
N SER A 335 -12.20 -4.34 -9.73
CA SER A 335 -13.08 -5.36 -9.18
C SER A 335 -14.13 -4.77 -8.22
N ASP A 336 -15.30 -5.39 -8.21
CA ASP A 336 -16.38 -5.01 -7.31
C ASP A 336 -16.12 -5.45 -5.87
N ILE A 337 -16.77 -4.75 -4.94
CA ILE A 337 -16.82 -5.12 -3.53
C ILE A 337 -17.61 -6.44 -3.42
N PRO A 338 -17.10 -7.47 -2.72
CA PRO A 338 -17.86 -8.69 -2.50
C PRO A 338 -19.16 -8.40 -1.72
N ALA A 339 -20.18 -9.23 -1.89
CA ALA A 339 -21.45 -9.04 -1.18
C ALA A 339 -21.33 -9.32 0.33
N HIS A 340 -20.43 -10.21 0.73
CA HIS A 340 -20.26 -10.66 2.11
C HIS A 340 -18.77 -10.72 2.48
N ALA A 341 -18.48 -10.56 3.77
CA ALA A 341 -17.17 -10.82 4.36
C ALA A 341 -17.32 -11.53 5.71
N SER A 342 -16.26 -12.14 6.22
CA SER A 342 -16.30 -12.66 7.60
C SER A 342 -16.43 -11.51 8.60
N ALA A 343 -17.18 -11.72 9.68
CA ALA A 343 -17.36 -10.71 10.72
C ALA A 343 -16.03 -10.32 11.36
N VAL A 344 -15.12 -11.29 11.53
CA VAL A 344 -13.78 -11.08 12.08
C VAL A 344 -12.97 -10.14 11.18
N GLU A 345 -12.89 -10.45 9.88
CA GLU A 345 -12.15 -9.62 8.93
C GLU A 345 -12.72 -8.20 8.89
N LEU A 346 -14.05 -8.05 8.84
CA LEU A 346 -14.68 -6.73 8.82
C LEU A 346 -14.40 -5.91 10.06
N VAL A 347 -14.45 -6.50 11.25
CA VAL A 347 -14.15 -5.79 12.48
C VAL A 347 -12.66 -5.42 12.58
N ASP A 348 -11.74 -6.26 12.10
CA ASP A 348 -10.31 -5.92 12.05
C ASP A 348 -10.05 -4.74 11.08
N GLN A 349 -10.72 -4.71 9.93
CA GLN A 349 -10.64 -3.56 9.01
C GLN A 349 -11.23 -2.30 9.64
N MET A 350 -12.38 -2.43 10.32
CA MET A 350 -13.02 -1.32 11.02
C MET A 350 -12.14 -0.76 12.15
N GLU A 351 -11.48 -1.62 12.93
CA GLU A 351 -10.51 -1.20 13.95
C GLU A 351 -9.41 -0.33 13.36
N MET A 352 -8.79 -0.78 12.26
CA MET A 352 -7.76 0.00 11.57
C MET A 352 -8.29 1.36 11.11
N LYS A 353 -9.50 1.40 10.54
CA LYS A 353 -10.13 2.64 10.09
C LYS A 353 -10.46 3.57 11.27
N PHE A 354 -10.96 3.03 12.37
CA PHE A 354 -11.30 3.79 13.58
C PHE A 354 -10.07 4.48 14.16
N GLN A 355 -8.96 3.74 14.26
CA GLN A 355 -7.68 4.27 14.71
C GLN A 355 -7.14 5.35 13.77
N ALA A 356 -7.26 5.15 12.45
CA ALA A 356 -6.85 6.15 11.46
C ALA A 356 -7.65 7.47 11.57
N ILE A 357 -8.96 7.40 11.84
CA ILE A 357 -9.78 8.59 12.09
C ILE A 357 -9.35 9.28 13.40
N ILE A 358 -9.06 8.50 14.44
CA ILE A 358 -8.59 9.03 15.74
C ILE A 358 -7.28 9.81 15.61
N GLU A 359 -6.40 9.39 14.71
CA GLU A 359 -5.08 10.00 14.47
C GLU A 359 -5.08 11.05 13.36
N THR A 360 -6.25 11.35 12.78
CA THR A 360 -6.33 12.37 11.72
C THR A 360 -5.89 13.73 12.29
N PRO A 361 -4.93 14.42 11.64
CA PRO A 361 -4.47 15.74 12.06
C PRO A 361 -5.62 16.74 12.26
N GLN A 362 -5.58 17.52 13.35
CA GLN A 362 -6.64 18.48 13.64
C GLN A 362 -6.41 19.86 12.99
N LYS A 363 -5.14 20.22 12.79
CA LYS A 363 -4.70 21.46 12.15
C LYS A 363 -3.78 21.14 10.97
N SER A 364 -3.74 22.02 9.99
CA SER A 364 -2.87 21.86 8.81
C SER A 364 -1.38 21.96 9.15
N THR A 365 -1.02 22.51 10.31
CA THR A 365 0.34 22.58 10.84
C THR A 365 0.76 21.34 11.61
N ASP A 366 -0.20 20.48 11.96
CA ASP A 366 0.10 19.26 12.70
C ASP A 366 0.81 18.31 11.73
N GLY A 367 2.08 18.01 12.04
CA GLY A 367 2.84 17.04 11.27
C GLY A 367 2.24 15.63 11.40
N PRO A 368 2.58 14.72 10.48
CA PRO A 368 2.16 13.33 10.56
C PRO A 368 2.72 12.70 11.84
N GLN A 369 1.84 12.18 12.69
CA GLN A 369 2.25 11.51 13.93
C GLN A 369 2.41 10.00 13.68
N LEU A 370 3.53 9.43 14.13
CA LEU A 370 3.82 8.01 14.10
C LEU A 370 3.59 7.41 15.49
N ILE A 371 2.32 7.18 15.83
CA ILE A 371 1.90 6.66 17.13
C ILE A 371 1.37 5.24 16.95
N GLN A 372 1.79 4.33 17.83
CA GLN A 372 1.23 2.99 17.86
C GLN A 372 -0.23 3.06 18.30
N PRO A 373 -1.18 2.54 17.50
CA PRO A 373 -2.59 2.67 17.84
C PRO A 373 -2.99 1.72 18.97
N ARG A 374 -3.95 2.16 19.80
CA ARG A 374 -4.60 1.32 20.82
C ARG A 374 -5.53 0.32 20.14
N THR A 375 -5.30 -0.97 20.38
CA THR A 375 -6.20 -2.05 19.91
C THR A 375 -7.48 -2.13 20.74
N LEU A 376 -8.57 -2.51 20.08
CA LEU A 376 -9.85 -2.85 20.68
C LEU A 376 -9.73 -4.18 21.42
N THR A 377 -10.43 -4.29 22.53
CA THR A 377 -10.55 -5.56 23.26
C THR A 377 -11.34 -6.57 22.46
N ARG A 378 -11.16 -7.86 22.76
CA ARG A 378 -11.96 -8.94 22.16
C ARG A 378 -13.45 -8.70 22.31
N GLN A 379 -13.89 -8.26 23.49
CA GLN A 379 -15.30 -7.98 23.78
C GLN A 379 -15.83 -6.81 22.93
N ALA A 380 -15.03 -5.76 22.74
CA ALA A 380 -15.40 -4.65 21.85
C ALA A 380 -15.54 -5.11 20.39
N LYS A 381 -14.65 -5.98 19.93
CA LYS A 381 -14.72 -6.58 18.59
C LYS A 381 -15.97 -7.46 18.42
N GLU A 382 -16.26 -8.31 19.39
CA GLU A 382 -17.46 -9.16 19.41
C GLU A 382 -18.74 -8.31 19.42
N HIS A 383 -18.79 -7.23 20.22
CA HIS A 383 -19.91 -6.28 20.22
C HIS A 383 -20.12 -5.65 18.84
N LEU A 384 -19.06 -5.11 18.22
CA LEU A 384 -19.12 -4.51 16.89
C LEU A 384 -19.60 -5.51 15.83
N ALA A 385 -19.09 -6.74 15.87
CA ALA A 385 -19.48 -7.82 14.97
C ALA A 385 -20.97 -8.13 15.10
N MET A 386 -21.47 -8.36 16.32
CA MET A 386 -22.87 -8.74 16.55
C MET A 386 -23.85 -7.66 16.09
N ARG A 387 -23.46 -6.37 16.21
CA ARG A 387 -24.27 -5.25 15.70
C ARG A 387 -24.44 -5.25 14.17
N LEU A 388 -23.55 -5.91 13.42
CA LEU A 388 -23.65 -6.05 11.96
C LEU A 388 -24.53 -7.22 11.51
N LYS A 389 -25.12 -7.96 12.46
CA LYS A 389 -26.00 -9.12 12.22
C LYS A 389 -25.33 -10.19 11.35
N PRO A 390 -24.24 -10.81 11.81
CA PRO A 390 -23.63 -11.94 11.12
C PRO A 390 -24.62 -13.10 11.04
N ASN A 391 -24.54 -13.87 9.96
CA ASN A 391 -25.27 -15.13 9.83
C ASN A 391 -24.66 -16.22 10.74
N PRO A 392 -25.31 -17.39 10.90
CA PRO A 392 -24.78 -18.48 11.73
C PRO A 392 -23.38 -18.98 11.31
N GLN A 393 -22.98 -18.76 10.05
CA GLN A 393 -21.66 -19.09 9.52
C GLN A 393 -20.60 -18.01 9.80
N GLY A 394 -20.96 -16.92 10.48
CA GLY A 394 -20.05 -15.83 10.84
C GLY A 394 -19.77 -14.82 9.72
N PHE A 395 -20.57 -14.82 8.64
CA PHE A 395 -20.46 -13.85 7.55
C PHE A 395 -21.46 -12.71 7.69
N VAL A 396 -21.05 -11.52 7.27
CA VAL A 396 -21.85 -10.27 7.30
C VAL A 396 -22.08 -9.79 5.87
N PRO A 397 -23.32 -9.48 5.46
CA PRO A 397 -23.57 -8.71 4.24
C PRO A 397 -22.92 -7.33 4.35
N LEU A 398 -21.99 -6.99 3.45
CA LEU A 398 -21.24 -5.73 3.55
C LEU A 398 -22.13 -4.48 3.43
N GLU A 399 -23.30 -4.61 2.79
CA GLU A 399 -24.28 -3.53 2.76
C GLU A 399 -24.84 -3.17 4.14
N ASN A 400 -24.79 -4.08 5.13
CA ASN A 400 -25.18 -3.77 6.50
C ASN A 400 -24.31 -2.65 7.08
N PHE A 401 -23.02 -2.62 6.74
CA PHE A 401 -22.15 -1.52 7.17
C PHE A 401 -22.63 -0.16 6.62
N LEU A 402 -23.18 -0.14 5.41
CA LEU A 402 -23.64 1.08 4.75
C LEU A 402 -25.08 1.48 5.12
N LYS A 403 -25.96 0.51 5.36
CA LYS A 403 -27.41 0.73 5.42
C LYS A 403 -28.08 0.33 6.72
N LEU A 404 -27.47 -0.57 7.51
CA LEU A 404 -28.12 -1.08 8.72
C LEU A 404 -28.24 0.07 9.74
N PRO A 405 -29.47 0.46 10.14
CA PRO A 405 -29.66 1.47 11.16
C PRO A 405 -29.24 0.91 12.52
N VAL A 406 -28.42 1.67 13.23
CA VAL A 406 -27.88 1.28 14.54
C VAL A 406 -28.11 2.32 15.63
N ALA A 407 -28.34 3.57 15.25
CA ALA A 407 -28.57 4.66 16.17
C ALA A 407 -29.67 5.57 15.63
N GLU A 408 -30.14 6.48 16.48
CA GLU A 408 -31.07 7.54 16.12
C GLU A 408 -30.50 8.92 16.47
N GLU A 409 -30.86 9.90 15.67
CA GLU A 409 -30.54 11.30 15.88
C GLU A 409 -31.82 12.12 15.76
N TYR A 410 -32.06 13.01 16.74
CA TYR A 410 -33.11 14.01 16.62
C TYR A 410 -32.63 15.18 15.76
N GLN A 411 -33.30 15.41 14.64
CA GLN A 411 -32.95 16.49 13.71
C GLN A 411 -34.07 17.54 13.66
N LEU A 412 -33.72 18.79 13.93
CA LEU A 412 -34.64 19.92 13.79
C LEU A 412 -35.08 20.11 12.33
N LYS A 413 -36.36 20.45 12.12
CA LYS A 413 -36.87 20.83 10.80
C LYS A 413 -36.22 22.14 10.36
N LYS A 414 -35.98 22.29 9.05
CA LYS A 414 -35.48 23.56 8.48
C LYS A 414 -36.41 24.69 8.96
N ASN A 415 -35.82 25.69 9.63
CA ASN A 415 -36.49 26.88 10.19
C ASN A 415 -37.28 26.67 11.49
N SER A 416 -37.10 25.55 12.20
CA SER A 416 -37.64 25.36 13.56
C SER A 416 -36.54 25.17 14.60
N THR A 417 -36.69 25.79 15.77
CA THR A 417 -35.78 25.64 16.91
C THR A 417 -36.29 24.63 17.94
N THR A 418 -37.54 24.18 17.83
CA THR A 418 -38.21 23.31 18.81
C THR A 418 -38.83 22.06 18.19
N GLU A 419 -39.12 22.06 16.90
CA GLU A 419 -39.70 20.91 16.20
C GLU A 419 -38.67 20.22 15.31
N GLY A 420 -38.65 18.90 15.40
CA GLY A 420 -37.75 18.00 14.70
C GLY A 420 -38.30 16.59 14.68
N ASP A 421 -37.63 15.73 13.92
CA ASP A 421 -38.00 14.32 13.77
C ASP A 421 -36.80 13.44 14.11
N TRP A 422 -37.07 12.26 14.69
CA TRP A 422 -36.06 11.24 14.90
C TRP A 422 -35.72 10.56 13.57
N LYS A 423 -34.43 10.49 13.25
CA LYS A 423 -33.92 9.79 12.06
C LYS A 423 -33.01 8.65 12.45
N LEU A 424 -33.15 7.56 11.72
CA LEU A 424 -32.26 6.42 11.83
C LEU A 424 -30.90 6.73 11.19
N VAL A 425 -29.84 6.34 11.88
CA VAL A 425 -28.45 6.54 11.47
C VAL A 425 -27.82 5.19 11.13
N PRO A 426 -27.20 5.07 9.94
CA PRO A 426 -26.56 3.83 9.51
C PRO A 426 -25.27 3.54 10.28
N TYR A 427 -24.85 2.28 10.24
CA TYR A 427 -23.69 1.78 10.97
C TYR A 427 -22.41 2.60 10.76
N PHE A 428 -22.00 2.83 9.51
CA PHE A 428 -20.74 3.53 9.22
C PHE A 428 -20.72 4.94 9.82
N ASP A 429 -21.84 5.67 9.79
CA ASP A 429 -21.91 7.06 10.23
C ASP A 429 -21.81 7.13 11.74
N TRP A 430 -22.56 6.29 12.46
CA TRP A 430 -22.40 6.11 13.90
C TRP A 430 -20.95 5.78 14.28
N PHE A 431 -20.36 4.81 13.59
CA PHE A 431 -19.02 4.33 13.88
C PHE A 431 -17.93 5.39 13.64
N PHE A 432 -17.94 6.04 12.46
CA PHE A 432 -16.99 7.10 12.13
C PHE A 432 -17.17 8.30 13.04
N LYS A 433 -18.41 8.65 13.41
CA LYS A 433 -18.67 9.79 14.29
C LYS A 433 -18.09 9.61 15.67
N LEU A 434 -18.13 8.40 16.22
CA LEU A 434 -17.50 8.09 17.51
C LEU A 434 -15.98 8.30 17.44
N ALA A 435 -15.32 7.86 16.36
CA ALA A 435 -13.89 8.08 16.15
C ALA A 435 -13.55 9.59 16.07
N GLU A 436 -14.38 10.37 15.37
CA GLU A 436 -14.22 11.83 15.28
C GLU A 436 -14.35 12.51 16.65
N ILE A 437 -15.29 12.07 17.49
CA ILE A 437 -15.47 12.60 18.85
C ILE A 437 -14.24 12.30 19.70
N ILE A 438 -13.72 11.08 19.59
CA ILE A 438 -12.47 10.71 20.27
C ILE A 438 -11.33 11.60 19.79
N ASN A 439 -11.08 11.68 18.49
CA ASN A 439 -10.04 12.56 17.93
C ASN A 439 -10.15 13.98 18.49
N LYS A 440 -11.35 14.58 18.44
CA LYS A 440 -11.56 16.00 18.71
C LYS A 440 -11.51 16.37 20.19
N TYR A 441 -12.06 15.53 21.06
CA TYR A 441 -12.34 15.92 22.44
C TYR A 441 -11.72 15.00 23.49
N LEU A 442 -11.43 13.74 23.14
CA LEU A 442 -11.12 12.70 24.12
C LEU A 442 -9.88 11.88 23.76
N TYR A 443 -9.03 12.39 22.88
CA TYR A 443 -7.86 11.68 22.37
C TYR A 443 -6.97 11.17 23.51
N GLN A 444 -6.62 12.05 24.45
CA GLN A 444 -5.77 11.67 25.58
C GLN A 444 -6.43 10.62 26.49
N MET A 445 -7.73 10.74 26.76
CA MET A 445 -8.46 9.77 27.57
C MET A 445 -8.55 8.40 26.89
N TRP A 446 -8.77 8.38 25.57
CA TRP A 446 -8.76 7.16 24.77
C TRP A 446 -7.38 6.49 24.78
N HIS A 447 -6.33 7.28 24.53
CA HIS A 447 -4.96 6.79 24.49
C HIS A 447 -4.51 6.24 25.85
N ASN A 448 -4.86 6.92 26.94
CA ASN A 448 -4.56 6.49 28.32
C ASN A 448 -5.43 5.31 28.81
N GLY A 449 -6.29 4.73 27.96
CA GLY A 449 -7.13 3.60 28.35
C GLY A 449 -8.30 3.92 29.29
N LEU A 450 -8.61 5.20 29.50
CA LEU A 450 -9.67 5.65 30.42
C LEU A 450 -11.08 5.48 29.84
N ILE A 451 -11.18 5.32 28.53
CA ILE A 451 -12.45 5.05 27.83
C ILE A 451 -12.49 3.56 27.50
N TYR A 452 -13.53 2.87 27.98
CA TYR A 452 -13.77 1.47 27.63
C TYR A 452 -14.18 1.34 26.15
N GLY A 453 -15.07 2.22 25.69
CA GLY A 453 -15.47 2.31 24.29
C GLY A 453 -16.71 1.47 24.00
N PHE A 454 -16.60 0.51 23.07
CA PHE A 454 -17.73 -0.28 22.60
C PHE A 454 -18.20 -1.29 23.65
N CYS A 455 -19.43 -1.10 24.16
CA CYS A 455 -20.02 -1.93 25.20
C CYS A 455 -21.53 -1.69 25.28
N SER A 456 -22.31 -2.77 25.30
CA SER A 456 -23.75 -2.71 25.52
C SER A 456 -24.11 -2.18 26.90
N LYS A 457 -25.35 -1.72 27.06
CA LYS A 457 -25.85 -1.31 28.38
C LYS A 457 -25.81 -2.51 29.33
N GLU A 458 -26.30 -3.65 28.87
CA GLU A 458 -26.41 -4.90 29.61
C GLU A 458 -25.01 -5.42 30.00
N ASP A 459 -24.04 -5.38 29.08
CA ASP A 459 -22.65 -5.75 29.39
C ASP A 459 -22.04 -4.79 30.40
N SER A 460 -22.28 -3.49 30.25
CA SER A 460 -21.77 -2.49 31.20
C SER A 460 -22.32 -2.73 32.60
N GLU A 461 -23.61 -3.04 32.74
CA GLU A 461 -24.25 -3.35 34.01
C GLU A 461 -23.66 -4.63 34.63
N ARG A 462 -23.54 -5.71 33.85
CA ARG A 462 -22.93 -6.96 34.32
C ARG A 462 -21.49 -6.75 34.78
N MET A 463 -20.69 -6.01 34.02
CA MET A 463 -19.31 -5.70 34.37
C MET A 463 -19.23 -4.86 35.66
N LEU A 464 -20.02 -3.80 35.77
CA LEU A 464 -20.03 -2.93 36.95
C LEU A 464 -20.47 -3.68 38.21
N LEU A 465 -21.48 -4.55 38.11
CA LEU A 465 -21.95 -5.37 39.24
C LEU A 465 -20.85 -6.27 39.82
N SER A 466 -19.95 -6.79 38.97
CA SER A 466 -18.82 -7.63 39.38
C SER A 466 -17.72 -6.89 40.17
N VAL A 467 -17.73 -5.54 40.13
CA VAL A 467 -16.73 -4.72 40.83
C VAL A 467 -17.20 -4.43 42.26
N PRO A 468 -16.40 -4.72 43.31
CA PRO A 468 -16.86 -4.63 44.71
C PRO A 468 -16.98 -3.20 45.28
N ARG A 469 -16.64 -2.17 44.51
CA ARG A 469 -16.61 -0.75 44.91
C ARG A 469 -17.42 0.12 43.96
N SER A 470 -17.75 1.35 44.36
CA SER A 470 -18.32 2.33 43.44
C SER A 470 -17.37 2.56 42.27
N VAL A 471 -17.90 2.51 41.07
CA VAL A 471 -17.12 2.55 39.83
C VAL A 471 -17.96 3.14 38.71
N LEU A 472 -17.29 3.85 37.80
CA LEU A 472 -17.88 4.33 36.56
C LEU A 472 -17.21 3.69 35.35
N LEU A 473 -17.97 3.55 34.27
CA LEU A 473 -17.51 3.07 32.98
C LEU A 473 -17.88 4.09 31.89
N VAL A 474 -16.89 4.57 31.16
CA VAL A 474 -17.10 5.45 29.99
C VAL A 474 -17.19 4.58 28.73
N ARG A 475 -18.37 4.56 28.11
CA ARG A 475 -18.68 3.75 26.93
C ARG A 475 -19.35 4.58 25.82
N PHE A 476 -19.31 4.09 24.60
CA PHE A 476 -20.03 4.70 23.49
C PHE A 476 -21.52 4.41 23.58
N SER A 477 -22.37 5.37 23.17
CA SER A 477 -23.79 5.10 23.07
C SER A 477 -24.06 4.18 21.88
N ASP A 478 -24.90 3.19 22.14
CA ASP A 478 -25.29 2.16 21.19
C ASP A 478 -26.56 2.50 20.42
N ILE A 479 -27.30 3.52 20.86
CA ILE A 479 -28.61 3.89 20.33
C ILE A 479 -28.69 5.38 19.98
N GLU A 480 -27.95 6.24 20.67
CA GLU A 480 -27.94 7.67 20.36
C GLU A 480 -26.71 8.04 19.55
N TYR A 481 -26.92 8.69 18.41
CA TYR A 481 -25.85 9.16 17.55
C TYR A 481 -24.98 10.22 18.26
N ALA A 482 -23.66 10.15 18.03
CA ALA A 482 -22.70 11.12 18.53
C ALA A 482 -22.67 11.30 20.08
N LYS A 483 -23.04 10.26 20.85
CA LYS A 483 -23.05 10.30 22.32
C LYS A 483 -22.08 9.32 22.97
N ILE A 484 -21.54 9.74 24.11
CA ILE A 484 -20.77 8.93 25.05
C ILE A 484 -21.57 8.85 26.34
N LYS A 485 -21.60 7.67 26.95
CA LYS A 485 -22.37 7.38 28.16
C LYS A 485 -21.42 7.05 29.30
N ILE A 486 -21.86 7.41 30.50
CA ILE A 486 -21.21 7.02 31.74
C ILE A 486 -22.20 6.10 32.45
N SER A 487 -21.84 4.83 32.56
CA SER A 487 -22.55 3.88 33.42
C SER A 487 -21.91 3.92 34.80
N VAL A 488 -22.71 4.03 35.86
CA VAL A 488 -22.20 4.14 37.24
C VAL A 488 -22.83 3.06 38.09
N LYS A 489 -22.00 2.39 38.91
CA LYS A 489 -22.45 1.64 40.07
C LYS A 489 -22.11 2.47 41.29
N ASP A 490 -23.16 2.83 42.04
CA ASP A 490 -23.01 3.35 43.39
C ASP A 490 -23.28 2.23 44.38
N MET A 491 -22.43 2.11 45.39
CA MET A 491 -22.57 1.15 46.49
C MET A 491 -23.35 1.72 47.67
N HIS A 492 -23.65 3.02 47.65
CA HIS A 492 -24.35 3.73 48.72
C HIS A 492 -25.86 3.82 48.50
#